data_AF-A0A2N1QAT9-F1
#
_entry.id   AF-A0A2N1QAT9-F1
#
_cell.length_a   1.000
_cell.length_b   1.000
_cell.length_c   1.000
_cell.angle_alpha   90.00
_cell.angle_beta   90.00
_cell.angle_gamma   90.00
#
_symmetry.space_group_name_H-M   'P 1'
#
loop_
_entity.id
_entity.type
_entity.pdbx_description
1 polymer ?
#
loop_
_entity_poly.entity_id
_entity_poly.type
_entity_poly.pdbx_seq_one_letter_code
_entity_poly.pdbx_strand_id
1 'polypeptide(L)'
;MFQKKQLSVLDWFGFHILMIIPLANIIIFLILLFSGETNKTLRNYLWFQVFAVTVFIILYILFLSQLPAIMALLENYMNGLPG
;
A
#
# COMPACT_ATOMS: atom_id res chain seq x y z
N MET A 1 16.95 13.32 10.51
CA MET A 1 17.14 11.85 10.41
C MET A 1 17.20 11.35 8.97
N PHE A 2 16.30 11.79 8.09
CA PHE A 2 16.12 11.19 6.76
C PHE A 2 17.16 11.54 5.68
N GLN A 3 18.10 12.43 6.00
CA GLN A 3 19.20 12.83 5.10
C GLN A 3 20.52 12.10 5.43
N LYS A 4 20.57 11.30 6.51
CA LYS A 4 21.77 10.54 6.90
C LYS A 4 22.12 9.52 5.82
N LYS A 5 23.40 9.27 5.56
CA LYS A 5 23.87 8.28 4.57
C LYS A 5 23.47 6.84 4.91
N GLN A 6 23.44 6.51 6.21
CA GLN A 6 22.91 5.25 6.74
C GLN A 6 21.88 5.57 7.82
N LEU A 7 20.74 4.89 7.75
CA LEU A 7 19.67 5.02 8.74
C LEU A 7 19.84 3.96 9.82
N SER A 8 19.85 4.38 11.07
CA SER A 8 19.85 3.47 12.22
C SER A 8 18.45 2.89 12.47
N VAL A 9 18.37 1.83 13.27
CA VAL A 9 17.08 1.23 13.68
C VAL A 9 16.16 2.27 14.34
N LEU A 10 16.72 3.18 15.13
CA LEU A 10 15.95 4.25 15.77
C LEU A 10 15.42 5.28 14.75
N ASP A 11 16.17 5.57 13.68
CA ASP A 11 15.69 6.44 12.60
C ASP A 11 14.50 5.78 11.86
N TRP A 12 14.53 4.46 11.68
CA TRP A 12 13.41 3.69 11.12
C TRP A 12 12.20 3.63 12.05
N PHE A 13 12.42 3.50 13.35
CA PHE A 13 11.33 3.51 14.32
C PHE A 13 10.64 4.88 14.38
N GLY A 14 11.43 5.96 14.40
CA GLY A 14 10.92 7.33 14.31
C GLY A 14 10.16 7.60 13.01
N PHE A 15 10.63 7.06 11.88
CA PHE A 15 9.89 7.09 10.63
C PHE A 15 8.49 6.46 10.79
N HIS A 16 8.40 5.23 11.28
CA HIS A 16 7.12 4.53 11.38
C HIS A 16 6.15 5.22 12.35
N ILE A 17 6.65 5.79 13.46
CA ILE A 17 5.82 6.59 14.37
C ILE A 17 5.22 7.81 13.65
N LEU A 18 6.01 8.54 12.87
CA LEU A 18 5.51 9.69 12.11
C LEU A 18 4.44 9.28 11.09
N MET A 19 4.59 8.08 10.50
CA MET A 19 3.65 7.54 9.51
C MET A 19 2.33 7.07 10.12
N ILE A 20 2.24 6.88 11.45
CA ILE A 20 0.96 6.51 12.10
C ILE A 20 -0.05 7.67 12.04
N ILE A 21 0.42 8.93 12.05
CA ILE A 21 -0.44 10.11 12.02
C ILE A 21 -0.93 10.33 10.58
N PRO A 22 -2.21 10.13 10.24
CA PRO A 22 -2.65 10.00 8.85
C PRO A 22 -2.37 11.22 7.96
N LEU A 23 -2.66 12.43 8.46
CA LEU A 23 -2.45 13.68 7.73
C LEU A 23 -0.96 14.03 7.60
N ALA A 24 -0.21 13.87 8.69
CA ALA A 24 1.23 14.12 8.68
C ALA A 24 1.97 13.11 7.79
N ASN A 25 1.50 11.87 7.76
CA ASN A 25 2.01 10.80 6.92
C ASN A 25 1.99 11.22 5.45
N ILE A 26 0.84 11.61 4.89
CA ILE A 26 0.76 11.97 3.45
C ILE A 26 1.70 13.12 3.11
N ILE A 27 1.73 14.18 3.92
CA ILE A 27 2.57 15.36 3.67
C ILE A 27 4.06 14.99 3.75
N ILE A 28 4.48 14.33 4.84
CA ILE A 28 5.87 13.92 5.05
C ILE A 28 6.31 12.91 3.98
N PHE A 29 5.42 11.99 3.61
CA PHE A 29 5.68 11.01 2.57
C PHE A 29 5.99 11.67 1.22
N LEU A 30 5.17 12.63 0.79
CA LEU A 30 5.39 13.37 -0.46
C LEU A 30 6.69 14.19 -0.40
N ILE A 31 6.93 14.89 0.72
CA ILE A 31 8.16 15.66 0.92
C ILE A 31 9.39 14.75 0.82
N LEU A 32 9.38 13.59 1.49
CA LEU A 32 10.51 12.66 1.47
C LEU A 32 10.68 11.97 0.11
N LEU A 33 9.59 11.68 -0.60
CA LEU A 33 9.64 11.04 -1.91
C LEU A 33 10.24 11.95 -2.97
N PHE A 34 9.83 13.23 -2.98
CA PHE A 34 10.24 14.20 -4.00
C PHE A 34 11.46 15.04 -3.61
N SER A 35 11.89 15.02 -2.34
CA SER A 35 13.13 15.70 -1.93
C SER A 35 14.36 15.00 -2.48
N GLY A 36 15.23 15.78 -3.16
CA GLY A 36 16.52 15.33 -3.65
C GLY A 36 17.51 14.96 -2.53
N GLU A 37 17.27 15.44 -1.31
CA GLU A 37 18.14 15.24 -0.15
C GLU A 37 17.79 13.99 0.68
N THR A 38 16.68 13.32 0.36
CA THR A 38 16.27 12.10 1.06
C THR A 38 17.26 10.96 0.82
N ASN A 39 17.57 10.23 1.90
CA ASN A 39 18.36 9.01 1.87
C ASN A 39 17.86 8.04 0.78
N LYS A 40 18.80 7.51 -0.02
CA LYS A 40 18.47 6.62 -1.15
C LYS A 40 17.68 5.38 -0.73
N THR A 41 18.04 4.74 0.38
CA THR A 41 17.35 3.55 0.88
C THR A 41 15.92 3.88 1.30
N LEU A 42 15.73 4.98 2.04
CA LEU A 42 14.39 5.42 2.41
C LEU A 42 13.56 5.78 1.19
N ARG A 43 14.11 6.54 0.24
CA ARG A 43 13.40 6.89 -0.99
C ARG A 43 12.98 5.66 -1.81
N ASN A 44 13.86 4.66 -1.94
CA ASN A 44 13.52 3.40 -2.59
C ASN A 44 12.42 2.64 -1.84
N TYR A 45 12.44 2.66 -0.51
CA TYR A 45 11.37 2.09 0.31
C TYR A 45 10.03 2.81 0.10
N LEU A 46 10.02 4.15 0.02
CA LEU A 46 8.81 4.92 -0.27
C LEU A 46 8.27 4.58 -1.68
N TRP A 47 9.14 4.48 -2.69
CA TRP A 47 8.73 4.04 -4.04
C TRP A 47 8.19 2.61 -4.04
N PHE A 48 8.79 1.72 -3.26
CA PHE A 48 8.28 0.36 -3.09
C PHE A 48 6.88 0.37 -2.46
N GLN A 49 6.61 1.22 -1.46
CA GLN A 49 5.27 1.36 -0.89
C GLN A 49 4.26 1.84 -1.93
N VAL A 50 4.59 2.85 -2.73
CA VAL A 50 3.72 3.30 -3.84
C VAL A 50 3.44 2.15 -4.80
N PHE A 51 4.49 1.45 -5.23
CA PHE A 51 4.34 0.31 -6.14
C PHE A 51 3.48 -0.80 -5.54
N ALA A 52 3.71 -1.18 -4.28
CA ALA A 52 2.97 -2.23 -3.59
C ALA A 52 1.48 -1.87 -3.44
N VAL A 53 1.18 -0.62 -3.06
CA VAL A 53 -0.21 -0.12 -2.98
C VAL A 53 -0.87 -0.16 -4.36
N THR A 54 -0.19 0.30 -5.40
CA THR A 54 -0.71 0.24 -6.78
C THR A 54 -1.00 -1.19 -7.22
N VAL A 55 -0.07 -2.12 -7.00
CA VAL A 55 -0.28 -3.56 -7.31
C VAL A 55 -1.46 -4.11 -6.53
N PHE A 56 -1.56 -3.81 -5.23
CA PHE A 56 -2.66 -4.27 -4.39
C PHE A 56 -4.01 -3.74 -4.88
N ILE A 57 -4.11 -2.46 -5.26
CA ILE A 57 -5.32 -1.87 -5.83
C ILE A 57 -5.73 -2.59 -7.11
N ILE A 58 -4.77 -2.85 -8.01
CA ILE A 58 -5.03 -3.57 -9.27
C ILE A 58 -5.56 -4.97 -8.97
N LEU A 59 -4.88 -5.73 -8.11
CA LEU A 59 -5.31 -7.07 -7.73
C LEU A 59 -6.69 -7.08 -7.07
N TYR A 60 -6.97 -6.09 -6.22
CA TYR A 60 -8.27 -5.94 -5.58
C TYR A 60 -9.39 -5.67 -6.59
N ILE A 61 -9.16 -4.77 -7.55
CA ILE A 61 -10.13 -4.50 -8.63
C ILE A 61 -10.35 -5.76 -9.48
N LEU A 62 -9.28 -6.46 -9.86
CA LEU A 62 -9.37 -7.71 -10.62
C LEU A 62 -10.16 -8.77 -9.85
N PHE A 63 -9.94 -8.90 -8.54
CA PHE A 63 -10.69 -9.82 -7.69
C PHE A 63 -12.18 -9.45 -7.63
N LEU A 64 -12.51 -8.18 -7.38
CA LEU A 64 -13.90 -7.71 -7.35
C LEU A 64 -14.61 -7.90 -8.69
N SER A 65 -13.90 -7.80 -9.81
CA SER A 65 -14.48 -8.02 -11.14
C SER A 65 -15.01 -9.45 -11.34
N GLN A 66 -14.53 -10.42 -10.56
CA GLN A 66 -15.00 -11.81 -10.61
C GLN A 66 -16.27 -12.04 -9.80
N LEU A 67 -16.65 -11.12 -8.90
CA LEU A 67 -17.82 -11.29 -8.02
C LEU A 67 -19.13 -11.56 -8.77
N PRO A 68 -19.50 -10.86 -9.86
CA PRO A 68 -20.74 -11.14 -10.57
C PRO A 68 -20.80 -12.56 -11.14
N ALA A 69 -19.67 -13.05 -11.68
CA ALA A 69 -19.58 -14.40 -12.22
C ALA A 69 -19.73 -15.46 -11.11
N ILE A 70 -19.09 -15.23 -9.96
CA ILE A 70 -19.22 -16.09 -8.79
C ILE A 70 -20.69 -16.12 -8.30
N MET A 71 -21.34 -14.96 -8.22
CA MET A 71 -22.74 -14.86 -7.78
C MET A 71 -23.68 -15.59 -8.74
N ALA A 72 -23.48 -15.46 -10.07
CA ALA A 72 -24.28 -16.17 -11.05
C ALA A 72 -24.12 -17.70 -10.95
N LEU A 73 -22.90 -18.18 -10.69
CA LEU A 73 -22.67 -19.62 -10.45
C LEU A 73 -23.37 -20.11 -9.18
N LEU A 74 -23.32 -19.33 -8.10
CA LEU A 74 -23.99 -19.66 -6.85
C LEU A 74 -25.52 -19.71 -7.01
N GLU A 75 -26.11 -18.74 -7.72
CA GLU A 75 -27.55 -18.73 -8.00
C GLU A 75 -27.99 -19.97 -8.77
N ASN A 76 -27.26 -20.34 -9.82
CA ASN A 76 -27.53 -21.56 -10.59
C ASN A 76 -27.44 -22.83 -9.74
N TYR A 77 -26.45 -22.91 -8.84
CA TYR A 77 -26.31 -24.04 -7.92
C TYR A 77 -27.49 -24.12 -6.94
N MET A 78 -27.88 -22.99 -6.35
CA MET A 78 -28.98 -22.94 -5.38
C MET A 78 -30.33 -23.27 -6.01
N ASN A 79 -30.61 -22.79 -7.22
CA ASN A 79 -31.85 -23.07 -7.94
C ASN A 79 -31.94 -24.51 -8.46
N GLY A 80 -30.83 -25.25 -8.51
CA GLY A 80 -30.76 -26.65 -8.90
C GLY A 80 -30.93 -27.66 -7.76
N LEU A 81 -31.01 -27.20 -6.51
CA LEU A 81 -31.23 -28.07 -5.35
C LEU A 81 -32.73 -28.44 -5.23
N PRO A 82 -33.08 -29.73 -5.05
CA PRO A 82 -34.45 -30.09 -4.70
C PRO A 82 -34.79 -29.49 -3.33
N GLY A 83 -35.88 -28.73 -3.28
CA GLY A 83 -36.40 -28.07 -2.07
C GLY A 83 -37.01 -29.01 -1.05
#